data_AF-D2VEQ5-F1
#
_entry.id   AF-D2VEQ5-F1
#
_cell.length_a   1.000
_cell.length_b   1.000
_cell.length_c   1.000
_cell.angle_alpha   90.00
_cell.angle_beta   90.00
_cell.angle_gamma   90.00
#
_symmetry.space_group_name_H-M   'P 1'
#
loop_
_entity.id
_entity.type
_entity.pdbx_description
1 polymer ?
#
loop_
_entity_poly.entity_id
_entity_poly.type
_entity_poly.pdbx_seq_one_letter_code
_entity_poly.pdbx_strand_id
1 'polypeptide(L)' 'AENLIKLNVGGKIFTTTRSTIMKRDNMLKVMLNSEFKIDTDDNGNILFADRNPDYFQLILEHLRTG' A
#
# COMPACT_ATOMS: atom_id res chain seq x y z
N ALA A 1 15.28 11.40 1.59
CA ALA A 1 13.91 11.53 2.09
C ALA A 1 13.24 10.17 1.95
N GLU A 2 12.66 9.61 3.00
CA GLU A 2 11.90 8.36 2.86
C GLU A 2 10.65 8.65 2.02
N ASN A 3 10.49 7.95 0.89
CA ASN A 3 9.29 8.06 0.06
C ASN A 3 8.13 7.36 0.78
N LEU A 4 7.41 8.13 1.58
CA LEU A 4 6.17 7.71 2.22
C LEU A 4 5.10 7.44 1.17
N ILE A 5 4.38 6.34 1.36
CA ILE A 5 3.29 5.90 0.50
C ILE A 5 2.05 5.78 1.38
N LYS A 6 0.97 6.41 0.92
CA LYS A 6 -0.34 6.36 1.57
C LYS A 6 -1.27 5.46 0.77
N LEU A 7 -1.92 4.54 1.48
CA LEU A 7 -2.85 3.56 0.93
C LEU A 7 -4.20 3.76 1.61
N ASN A 8 -5.25 3.99 0.84
CA ASN A 8 -6.62 4.02 1.32
C ASN A 8 -7.24 2.63 1.15
N VAL A 9 -7.51 1.93 2.24
CA VAL A 9 -8.01 0.55 2.24
C VAL A 9 -9.38 0.52 2.90
N GLY A 10 -10.43 0.30 2.13
CA GLY A 10 -11.81 0.31 2.61
C GLY A 10 -12.19 1.59 3.37
N GLY A 11 -11.60 2.74 3.02
CA GLY A 11 -11.79 4.03 3.68
C GLY A 11 -10.80 4.35 4.80
N LYS A 12 -9.95 3.41 5.23
CA LYS A 12 -8.91 3.65 6.25
C LYS A 12 -7.56 3.94 5.60
N ILE A 13 -6.91 5.01 6.04
CA ILE A 13 -5.58 5.39 5.55
C ILE A 13 -4.48 4.62 6.29
N PHE A 14 -3.62 3.97 5.54
CA PHE A 14 -2.38 3.35 5.98
C PHE A 14 -1.19 4.09 5.39
N THR A 15 -0.16 4.32 6.22
CA THR A 15 1.10 4.93 5.79
C THR A 15 2.23 3.93 5.93
N THR A 16 3.05 3.83 4.89
CA THR A 16 4.25 3.00 4.87
C THR A 16 5.33 3.63 4.01
N THR A 17 6.46 2.98 3.83
CA THR A 17 7.56 3.43 2.97
C THR A 17 7.69 2.55 1.74
N ARG A 18 8.20 3.11 0.64
CA ARG A 18 8.59 2.32 -0.54
C ARG A 18 9.56 1.19 -0.16
N SER A 19 10.50 1.44 0.75
CA SER A 19 11.44 0.43 1.23
C SER A 19 10.72 -0.76 1.87
N THR A 20 9.72 -0.51 2.72
CA THR A 20 8.90 -1.58 3.33
C THR A 20 8.21 -2.45 2.27
N ILE A 21 7.58 -1.84 1.26
CA ILE A 21 6.89 -2.58 0.21
C ILE A 21 7.88 -3.38 -0.66
N MET A 22 9.08 -2.85 -0.90
CA MET A 22 10.08 -3.45 -1.78
C MET A 22 10.87 -4.61 -1.13
N LYS A 23 10.78 -4.78 0.20
CA LYS A 23 11.49 -5.84 0.96
C LYS A 23 11.22 -7.26 0.46
N ARG A 24 10.02 -7.51 -0.07
CA ARG A 24 9.57 -8.84 -0.53
C ARG A 24 8.81 -8.75 -1.83
N ASP A 25 8.69 -9.87 -2.53
CA ASP A 25 7.80 -9.95 -3.68
C ASP A 25 6.35 -10.06 -3.20
N ASN A 26 5.56 -9.05 -3.59
CA ASN A 26 4.16 -8.92 -3.24
C ASN A 26 3.44 -8.07 -4.30
N MET A 27 2.11 -8.09 -4.28
CA MET A 27 1.29 -7.37 -5.26
C MET A 27 1.53 -5.85 -5.24
N LEU A 28 1.74 -5.24 -4.05
CA LEU A 28 1.99 -3.80 -3.95
C LEU A 28 3.30 -3.40 -4.65
N LYS A 29 4.33 -4.26 -4.56
CA LYS A 29 5.60 -4.07 -5.28
C LYS A 29 5.40 -4.09 -6.79
N VAL A 30 4.57 -4.98 -7.31
CA VAL A 30 4.22 -5.03 -8.74
C VAL A 30 3.47 -3.77 -9.14
N MET A 31 2.43 -3.39 -8.39
CA MET A 31 1.62 -2.21 -8.68
C MET A 31 2.50 -0.95 -8.75
N LEU A 32 3.36 -0.70 -7.75
CA LEU A 32 4.22 0.48 -7.71
C LEU A 32 5.31 0.54 -8.78
N ASN A 33 5.67 -0.59 -9.39
CA ASN A 33 6.70 -0.66 -10.43
C ASN A 33 6.11 -0.83 -11.83
N SER A 34 4.84 -1.14 -11.94
CA SER A 34 4.15 -1.31 -13.21
C SER A 34 3.65 0.03 -13.75
N GLU A 35 3.56 0.14 -15.07
CA GLU A 35 2.88 1.25 -15.75
C GLU A 35 1.35 1.16 -15.68
N PHE A 36 0.80 0.20 -14.93
CA PHE A 36 -0.65 0.07 -14.78
C PHE A 36 -1.22 1.28 -14.05
N LYS A 37 -2.40 1.70 -14.50
CA LYS A 37 -3.16 2.75 -13.86
C LYS A 37 -3.63 2.25 -12.49
N ILE A 38 -3.04 2.80 -11.44
CA ILE A 38 -3.46 2.53 -10.05
C ILE A 38 -4.58 3.51 -9.71
N ASP A 39 -5.69 3.01 -9.19
CA ASP A 39 -6.76 3.86 -8.70
C ASP A 39 -6.30 4.65 -7.48
N THR A 40 -6.69 5.91 -7.42
CA THR A 40 -6.37 6.81 -6.30
C THR A 40 -7.63 7.48 -5.80
N ASP A 41 -7.66 7.79 -4.51
CA ASP A 41 -8.72 8.62 -3.94
C ASP A 41 -8.52 10.10 -4.27
N ASP A 42 -9.47 10.95 -3.86
CA ASP A 42 -9.43 12.40 -4.10
C ASP A 42 -8.18 13.11 -3.53
N ASN A 43 -7.46 12.45 -2.61
CA ASN A 43 -6.22 12.95 -2.01
C ASN A 43 -4.96 12.37 -2.67
N GLY A 44 -5.11 11.57 -3.73
CA GLY A 44 -4.00 10.92 -4.42
C GLY A 44 -3.43 9.70 -3.68
N ASN A 45 -4.12 9.16 -2.67
CA ASN A 45 -3.70 7.92 -2.00
C ASN A 45 -4.10 6.72 -2.86
N ILE A 46 -3.25 5.68 -2.90
CA ILE A 46 -3.57 4.44 -3.63
C ILE A 46 -4.81 3.79 -3.02
N LEU A 47 -5.84 3.58 -3.82
CA LEU A 47 -7.16 3.16 -3.37
C LEU A 47 -7.36 1.64 -3.52
N PHE A 48 -7.79 1.02 -2.43
CA PHE A 48 -8.25 -0.36 -2.33
C PHE A 48 -9.67 -0.38 -1.75
N ALA A 49 -10.66 -0.04 -2.58
CA ALA A 49 -12.05 0.13 -2.15
C ALA A 49 -12.67 -1.15 -1.56
N ASP A 50 -12.44 -2.31 -2.20
CA ASP A 50 -13.08 -3.58 -1.84
C ASP A 50 -12.30 -4.41 -0.80
N ARG A 51 -11.39 -3.78 -0.06
CA ARG A 51 -10.54 -4.46 0.92
C ARG A 51 -10.91 -4.06 2.34
N ASN A 52 -11.07 -5.07 3.20
CA ASN A 52 -11.31 -4.84 4.62
C ASN A 52 -10.01 -4.32 5.28
N PRO A 53 -10.04 -3.12 5.90
CA PRO A 53 -8.86 -2.52 6.52
C PRO A 53 -8.29 -3.30 7.71
N ASP A 54 -9.11 -4.07 8.44
CA ASP A 54 -8.68 -4.76 9.65
C ASP A 54 -7.65 -5.86 9.35
N TYR A 55 -7.82 -6.56 8.23
CA TYR A 55 -6.85 -7.56 7.78
C TYR A 55 -5.60 -6.94 7.16
N PHE A 56 -5.71 -5.73 6.58
CA PHE A 56 -4.58 -5.10 5.90
C PHE A 56 -3.45 -4.71 6.86
N GLN A 57 -3.78 -4.41 8.11
CA GLN A 57 -2.77 -4.15 9.14
C GLN A 57 -1.82 -5.35 9.32
N LEU A 58 -2.33 -6.58 9.33
CA LEU A 58 -1.52 -7.79 9.47
C LEU A 58 -0.59 -8.00 8.27
N ILE A 59 -1.10 -7.74 7.06
CA ILE A 59 -0.30 -7.80 5.82
C ILE A 59 0.84 -6.78 5.88
N LEU A 60 0.52 -5.55 6.28
CA LEU A 60 1.50 -4.48 6.35
C LEU A 60 2.56 -4.76 7.42
N GLU A 61 2.16 -5.31 8.57
CA GLU A 61 3.08 -5.71 9.62
C GLU A 61 4.00 -6.83 9.16
N HIS A 62 3.46 -7.84 8.48
CA HIS A 62 4.25 -8.91 7.87
C HIS A 62 5.33 -8.38 6.89
N LEU A 63 5.03 -7.31 6.13
CA LEU A 63 6.02 -6.66 5.26
C LEU A 63 7.06 -5.83 6.05
N ARG A 64 6.69 -5.26 7.19
CA ARG A 64 7.59 -4.44 8.03
C ARG A 64 8.59 -5.27 8.81
N THR A 65 8.09 -6.25 9.56
CA THR A 65 8.86 -7.11 10.46
C THR A 65 9.58 -8.25 9.75
N GLY A 66 9.40 -8.29 8.43
CA GLY A 66 9.93 -9.34 7.58
C GLY A 66 11.40 -9.63 7.79
#